data_AF-A0A350WSY4-F1
#
_entry.id   AF-A0A350WSY4-F1
#
_cell.length_a   1.000
_cell.length_b   1.000
_cell.length_c   1.000
_cell.angle_alpha   90.00
_cell.angle_beta   90.00
_cell.angle_gamma   90.00
#
_symmetry.space_group_name_H-M   'P 1'
#
loop_
_entity.id
_entity.type
_entity.pdbx_description
1 polymer ?
#
loop_
_entity_poly.entity_id
_entity_poly.type
_entity_poly.pdbx_seq_one_letter_code
_entity_poly.pdbx_strand_id
1 'polypeptide(L)'
;MLPVYFDMRTMLNFYDPQSILISVACSEMMKHYGIPHCSTSGSGTGWGMDLIAADTYWMNTLALLLSNGHLAPFIGDSLGSKSISPTTFVHGHEIIDQALRLHNGFQLDDVNAAVDEIFKVGPGKSFLNQPSTLKNYKNGYYVSGVYPRYSMEKWLEAGAPPARQVLREKTQALMASAPVPDEYPDFIARGEEFIRRKFPV
;
A
#
# COMPACT_ATOMS: atom_id res chain seq x y z
N MET A 1 3.75 -22.34 2.42
CA MET A 1 2.36 -21.83 2.40
C MET A 1 2.26 -20.84 3.53
N LEU A 2 1.79 -19.62 3.28
CA LEU A 2 1.62 -18.61 4.31
C LEU A 2 0.51 -19.03 5.30
N PRO A 3 0.56 -18.63 6.57
CA PRO A 3 -0.50 -18.92 7.54
C PRO A 3 -1.86 -18.41 7.05
N VAL A 4 -2.79 -19.34 6.84
CA VAL A 4 -4.18 -19.10 6.43
C VAL A 4 -5.07 -20.11 7.13
N TYR A 5 -6.34 -19.75 7.29
CA TYR A 5 -7.36 -20.74 7.65
C TYR A 5 -7.99 -21.35 6.41
N PHE A 6 -8.62 -22.50 6.61
CA PHE A 6 -9.39 -23.21 5.60
C PHE A 6 -10.83 -23.37 6.10
N ASP A 7 -11.76 -22.75 5.40
CA ASP A 7 -13.19 -22.89 5.68
C ASP A 7 -13.70 -24.22 5.12
N MET A 8 -14.04 -25.14 6.02
CA MET A 8 -14.55 -26.46 5.67
C MET A 8 -15.90 -26.44 4.94
N ARG A 9 -16.70 -25.37 5.08
CA ARG A 9 -18.03 -25.26 4.45
C ARG A 9 -17.92 -24.90 2.98
N THR A 10 -17.01 -23.98 2.66
CA THR A 10 -16.81 -23.46 1.31
C THR A 10 -15.63 -24.09 0.59
N MET A 11 -14.79 -24.83 1.31
CA MET A 11 -13.51 -25.39 0.82
C MET A 11 -12.55 -24.32 0.30
N LEU A 12 -12.57 -23.13 0.92
CA LEU A 12 -11.71 -22.01 0.56
C LEU A 12 -10.77 -21.64 1.70
N ASN A 13 -9.55 -21.24 1.37
CA ASN A 13 -8.69 -20.58 2.34
C ASN A 13 -9.08 -19.12 2.52
N PHE A 14 -8.88 -18.58 3.72
CA PHE A 14 -9.16 -17.19 4.04
C PHE A 14 -8.18 -16.64 5.08
N TYR A 15 -8.15 -15.32 5.17
CA TYR A 15 -7.39 -14.58 6.16
C TYR A 15 -8.33 -13.97 7.19
N ASP A 16 -7.95 -14.08 8.45
CA ASP A 16 -8.55 -13.37 9.57
C ASP A 16 -7.43 -12.83 10.49
N PRO A 17 -7.75 -12.05 11.53
CA PRO A 17 -6.74 -11.49 12.41
C PRO A 17 -5.84 -12.55 13.09
N GLN A 18 -6.36 -13.74 13.41
CA GLN A 18 -5.58 -14.79 14.08
C GLN A 18 -4.59 -15.46 13.12
N SER A 19 -5.01 -15.75 11.89
CA SER A 19 -4.12 -16.27 10.86
C SER A 19 -2.96 -15.30 10.56
N ILE A 20 -3.21 -13.99 10.60
CA ILE A 20 -2.19 -12.96 10.40
C ILE A 20 -1.28 -12.84 11.64
N LEU A 21 -1.81 -12.99 12.84
CA LEU A 21 -1.03 -13.01 14.07
C LEU A 21 -0.02 -14.16 14.09
N ILE A 22 -0.37 -15.32 13.50
CA ILE A 22 0.58 -16.43 13.33
C ILE A 22 1.78 -15.99 12.47
N SER A 23 1.57 -15.21 11.41
CA SER A 23 2.67 -14.66 10.60
C SER A 23 3.57 -13.73 11.40
N VAL A 24 3.01 -12.92 12.31
CA VAL A 24 3.81 -12.09 13.23
C VAL A 24 4.64 -12.96 14.18
N ALA A 25 4.05 -13.99 14.78
CA ALA A 25 4.77 -14.93 15.65
C ALA A 25 5.90 -15.66 14.91
N CYS A 26 5.65 -16.09 13.67
CA CYS A 26 6.67 -16.64 12.78
C CYS A 26 7.81 -15.64 12.57
N SER A 27 7.51 -14.36 12.34
CA SER A 27 8.54 -13.34 12.13
C SER A 27 9.49 -13.21 13.33
N GLU A 28 8.99 -13.30 14.57
CA GLU A 28 9.82 -13.27 15.79
C GLU A 28 10.72 -14.50 15.88
N MET A 29 10.18 -15.69 15.53
CA MET A 29 11.00 -16.90 15.45
C MET A 29 12.10 -16.78 14.38
N MET A 30 11.76 -16.28 13.20
CA MET A 30 12.72 -16.12 12.10
C MET A 30 13.83 -15.12 12.48
N LYS A 31 13.48 -14.04 13.17
CA LYS A 31 14.45 -13.12 13.76
C LYS A 31 15.35 -13.81 14.78
N HIS A 32 14.79 -14.61 15.69
CA HIS A 32 15.58 -15.35 16.68
C HIS A 32 16.65 -16.24 16.02
N TYR A 33 16.31 -16.88 14.88
CA TYR A 33 17.23 -17.71 14.13
C TYR A 33 18.11 -16.95 13.11
N GLY A 34 17.94 -15.63 12.96
CA GLY A 34 18.70 -14.82 11.99
C GLY A 34 18.39 -15.15 10.52
N ILE A 35 17.18 -15.63 10.23
CA ILE A 35 16.77 -16.00 8.87
C ILE A 35 15.77 -14.95 8.33
N PRO A 36 15.96 -14.43 7.10
CA PRO A 36 14.99 -13.55 6.48
C PRO A 36 13.60 -14.17 6.38
N HIS A 37 12.57 -13.41 6.74
CA HIS A 37 11.18 -13.88 6.74
C HIS A 37 10.38 -13.28 5.60
N CYS A 38 9.85 -14.15 4.75
CA CYS A 38 8.77 -13.82 3.82
C CYS A 38 7.43 -13.98 4.55
N SER A 39 6.84 -12.86 4.98
CA SER A 39 5.60 -12.86 5.78
C SER A 39 4.37 -12.77 4.89
N THR A 40 3.17 -12.93 5.46
CA THR A 40 1.93 -12.69 4.72
C THR A 40 1.81 -11.21 4.39
N SER A 41 1.67 -10.88 3.11
CA SER A 41 1.47 -9.50 2.63
C SER A 41 0.60 -9.49 1.38
N GLY A 42 -0.11 -8.38 1.18
CA GLY A 42 -0.79 -8.07 -0.10
C GLY A 42 -1.68 -9.18 -0.65
N SER A 43 -2.27 -9.99 0.24
CA SER A 43 -3.36 -10.90 -0.04
C SER A 43 -4.64 -10.34 0.57
N GLY A 44 -5.72 -10.36 -0.21
CA GLY A 44 -7.01 -9.81 0.18
C GLY A 44 -8.11 -10.86 0.18
N THR A 45 -9.08 -10.70 1.08
CA THR A 45 -10.35 -11.42 1.06
C THR A 45 -11.36 -10.58 0.29
N GLY A 46 -11.70 -10.94 -0.94
CA GLY A 46 -12.68 -10.18 -1.71
C GLY A 46 -12.74 -10.58 -3.17
N TRP A 47 -13.52 -9.82 -3.93
CA TRP A 47 -13.82 -10.11 -5.34
C TRP A 47 -13.09 -9.16 -6.29
N GLY A 48 -12.24 -8.31 -5.75
CA GLY A 48 -11.47 -7.27 -6.42
C GLY A 48 -11.06 -6.23 -5.37
N MET A 49 -10.94 -4.97 -5.77
CA MET A 49 -10.73 -3.90 -4.80
C MET A 49 -12.06 -3.38 -4.24
N ASP A 50 -12.62 -4.14 -3.30
CA ASP A 50 -13.84 -3.82 -2.57
C ASP A 50 -13.55 -3.53 -1.08
N LEU A 51 -14.61 -3.25 -0.31
CA LEU A 51 -14.49 -2.97 1.13
C LEU A 51 -13.94 -4.18 1.91
N ILE A 52 -14.31 -5.41 1.51
CA ILE A 52 -13.89 -6.66 2.17
C ILE A 52 -12.39 -6.88 1.98
N ALA A 53 -11.89 -6.60 0.78
CA ALA A 53 -10.49 -6.72 0.45
C ALA A 53 -9.65 -5.67 1.17
N ALA A 54 -10.15 -4.44 1.30
CA ALA A 54 -9.41 -3.34 1.94
C ALA A 54 -8.99 -3.68 3.38
N ASP A 55 -9.87 -4.31 4.16
CA ASP A 55 -9.61 -4.69 5.55
C ASP A 55 -8.39 -5.62 5.66
N THR A 56 -8.35 -6.66 4.85
CA THR A 56 -7.27 -7.65 4.87
C THR A 56 -5.98 -7.12 4.25
N TYR A 57 -6.07 -6.27 3.23
CA TYR A 57 -4.89 -5.58 2.68
C TYR A 57 -4.20 -4.70 3.72
N TRP A 58 -4.96 -3.88 4.45
CA TRP A 58 -4.42 -3.06 5.53
C TRP A 58 -3.80 -3.89 6.64
N MET A 59 -4.54 -4.87 7.14
CA MET A 59 -4.10 -5.71 8.25
C MET A 59 -2.81 -6.49 7.91
N ASN A 60 -2.74 -7.11 6.73
CA ASN A 60 -1.53 -7.81 6.29
C ASN A 60 -0.34 -6.86 6.10
N THR A 61 -0.56 -5.70 5.48
CA THR A 61 0.53 -4.74 5.22
C THR A 61 1.10 -4.17 6.52
N LEU A 62 0.23 -3.82 7.47
CA LEU A 62 0.64 -3.36 8.79
C LEU A 62 1.34 -4.47 9.59
N ALA A 63 0.80 -5.69 9.57
CA ALA A 63 1.42 -6.83 10.25
C ALA A 63 2.82 -7.13 9.70
N LEU A 64 3.02 -7.06 8.38
CA LEU A 64 4.34 -7.18 7.77
C LEU A 64 5.28 -6.10 8.30
N LEU A 65 4.90 -4.82 8.17
CA LEU A 65 5.78 -3.70 8.47
C LEU A 65 6.05 -3.51 9.97
N LEU A 66 5.10 -3.85 10.84
CA LEU A 66 5.27 -3.72 12.28
C LEU A 66 5.84 -4.99 12.94
N SER A 67 6.24 -5.98 12.13
CA SER A 67 6.91 -7.21 12.58
C SER A 67 8.28 -7.34 11.94
N ASN A 68 8.98 -8.46 12.17
CA ASN A 68 10.29 -8.73 11.55
C ASN A 68 10.14 -9.40 10.17
N GLY A 69 9.14 -8.97 9.41
CA GLY A 69 8.93 -9.39 8.03
C GLY A 69 9.85 -8.63 7.07
N HIS A 70 10.55 -9.36 6.21
CA HIS A 70 11.58 -8.79 5.33
C HIS A 70 11.12 -8.74 3.87
N LEU A 71 10.23 -9.64 3.47
CA LEU A 71 9.77 -9.75 2.09
C LEU A 71 8.25 -9.84 2.05
N ALA A 72 7.66 -9.04 1.16
CA ALA A 72 6.26 -9.08 0.77
C ALA A 72 6.11 -9.95 -0.49
N PRO A 73 5.56 -11.18 -0.41
CA PRO A 73 5.50 -12.08 -1.56
C PRO A 73 4.42 -11.70 -2.59
N PHE A 74 3.35 -11.03 -2.16
CA PHE A 74 2.19 -10.74 -3.00
C PHE A 74 1.70 -9.32 -2.81
N ILE A 75 1.09 -8.80 -3.86
CA ILE A 75 0.26 -7.59 -3.90
C ILE A 75 -0.87 -7.88 -4.89
N GLY A 76 -2.11 -7.55 -4.54
CA GLY A 76 -3.21 -7.50 -5.52
C GLY A 76 -3.94 -8.81 -5.80
N ASP A 77 -3.78 -9.81 -4.94
CA ASP A 77 -4.56 -11.05 -5.00
C ASP A 77 -6.09 -10.81 -4.97
N SER A 78 -6.84 -11.62 -5.69
CA SER A 78 -8.31 -11.59 -5.68
C SER A 78 -8.87 -12.99 -5.93
N LEU A 79 -9.99 -13.32 -5.27
CA LEU A 79 -10.67 -14.61 -5.40
C LEU A 79 -9.74 -15.83 -5.16
N GLY A 80 -8.83 -15.75 -4.18
CA GLY A 80 -7.89 -16.83 -3.87
C GLY A 80 -6.92 -17.10 -5.03
N SER A 81 -6.33 -16.04 -5.58
CA SER A 81 -5.36 -16.06 -6.67
C SER A 81 -5.89 -16.61 -7.98
N LYS A 82 -7.20 -16.46 -8.20
CA LYS A 82 -7.87 -16.86 -9.45
C LYS A 82 -8.14 -15.70 -10.39
N SER A 83 -8.07 -14.47 -9.90
CA SER A 83 -8.27 -13.29 -10.72
C SER A 83 -7.31 -12.17 -10.33
N ILE A 84 -7.15 -11.24 -11.25
CA ILE A 84 -6.40 -10.01 -11.05
C ILE A 84 -7.33 -8.85 -11.37
N SER A 85 -7.34 -7.83 -10.51
CA SER A 85 -8.01 -6.56 -10.79
C SER A 85 -6.97 -5.44 -10.76
N PRO A 86 -6.76 -4.69 -11.86
CA PRO A 86 -5.81 -3.58 -11.91
C PRO A 86 -6.03 -2.53 -10.80
N THR A 87 -7.30 -2.30 -10.43
CA THR A 87 -7.65 -1.37 -9.35
C THR A 87 -7.12 -1.84 -7.99
N THR A 88 -6.94 -3.14 -7.78
CA THR A 88 -6.39 -3.70 -6.53
C THR A 88 -4.92 -3.33 -6.38
N PHE A 89 -4.13 -3.32 -7.47
CA PHE A 89 -2.75 -2.84 -7.40
C PHE A 89 -2.66 -1.35 -7.09
N VAL A 90 -3.50 -0.54 -7.74
CA VAL A 90 -3.49 0.93 -7.56
C VAL A 90 -3.91 1.30 -6.14
N HIS A 91 -4.94 0.68 -5.58
CA HIS A 91 -5.31 0.91 -4.18
C HIS A 91 -4.33 0.26 -3.21
N GLY A 92 -3.80 -0.92 -3.53
CA GLY A 92 -2.74 -1.57 -2.75
C GLY A 92 -1.50 -0.68 -2.61
N HIS A 93 -1.14 0.06 -3.66
CA HIS A 93 -0.09 1.08 -3.60
C HIS A 93 -0.39 2.19 -2.59
N GLU A 94 -1.63 2.69 -2.54
CA GLU A 94 -2.06 3.69 -1.54
C GLU A 94 -1.98 3.16 -0.10
N ILE A 95 -2.32 1.88 0.10
CA ILE A 95 -2.20 1.20 1.40
C ILE A 95 -0.72 1.08 1.79
N ILE A 96 0.13 0.62 0.88
CA ILE A 96 1.56 0.43 1.13
C ILE A 96 2.23 1.76 1.48
N ASP A 97 1.96 2.83 0.72
CA ASP A 97 2.58 4.15 0.97
C ASP A 97 2.20 4.70 2.36
N GLN A 98 0.92 4.61 2.73
CA GLN A 98 0.47 5.02 4.06
C GLN A 98 1.01 4.13 5.17
N ALA A 99 1.08 2.83 4.95
CA ALA A 99 1.60 1.87 5.92
C ALA A 99 3.11 2.08 6.15
N LEU A 100 3.87 2.38 5.09
CA LEU A 100 5.29 2.77 5.19
C LEU A 100 5.45 4.08 5.97
N ARG A 101 4.57 5.06 5.75
CA ARG A 101 4.56 6.30 6.54
C ARG A 101 4.33 6.03 8.02
N LEU A 102 3.43 5.10 8.37
CA LEU A 102 3.23 4.68 9.77
C LEU A 102 4.48 3.98 10.32
N HIS A 103 5.07 3.07 9.56
CA HIS A 103 6.27 2.33 9.94
C HIS A 103 7.48 3.24 10.19
N ASN A 104 7.63 4.31 9.41
CA ASN A 104 8.71 5.29 9.56
C ASN A 104 8.64 6.11 10.87
N GLY A 105 7.54 6.01 11.63
CA GLY A 105 7.41 6.60 12.94
C GLY A 105 7.37 8.13 12.94
N PHE A 106 7.84 8.72 14.03
CA PHE A 106 7.82 10.17 14.23
C PHE A 106 9.06 10.86 13.68
N GLN A 107 8.88 12.00 13.02
CA GLN A 107 9.96 12.91 12.63
C GLN A 107 10.36 13.77 13.83
N LEU A 108 11.33 13.30 14.61
CA LEU A 108 11.73 13.93 15.90
C LEU A 108 13.00 14.80 15.81
N ASP A 109 13.41 15.23 14.62
CA ASP A 109 14.51 16.19 14.51
C ASP A 109 14.09 17.62 14.91
N ASP A 110 15.07 18.46 15.26
CA ASP A 110 14.84 19.82 15.75
C ASP A 110 14.00 20.69 14.78
N VAL A 111 14.12 20.44 13.47
CA VAL A 111 13.40 21.19 12.44
C VAL A 111 11.92 20.82 12.43
N ASN A 112 11.60 19.54 12.60
CA ASN A 112 10.24 19.02 12.53
C ASN A 112 9.50 19.05 13.89
N ALA A 113 10.22 19.00 15.01
CA ALA A 113 9.63 19.06 16.34
C ALA A 113 9.10 20.45 16.70
N ALA A 114 9.70 21.52 16.15
CA ALA A 114 9.25 22.92 16.28
C ALA A 114 8.95 23.39 17.73
N VAL A 115 9.65 22.82 18.73
CA VAL A 115 9.37 23.01 20.16
C VAL A 115 9.42 24.50 20.58
N ASP A 116 10.42 25.24 20.08
CA ASP A 116 10.55 26.67 20.35
C ASP A 116 9.39 27.49 19.79
N GLU A 117 8.89 27.12 18.61
CA GLU A 117 7.76 27.80 17.97
C GLU A 117 6.47 27.51 18.74
N ILE A 118 6.26 26.27 19.18
CA ILE A 118 5.16 25.87 20.05
C ILE A 118 5.15 26.71 21.34
N PHE A 119 6.30 26.83 22.01
CA PHE A 119 6.43 27.64 23.23
C PHE A 119 6.12 29.14 22.96
N LYS A 120 6.63 29.71 21.86
CA LYS A 120 6.42 31.12 21.50
C LYS A 120 4.97 31.43 21.12
N VAL A 121 4.31 30.54 20.40
CA VAL A 121 2.88 30.68 20.02
C VAL A 121 2.04 30.66 21.30
N GLY A 122 2.25 29.67 22.16
CA GLY A 122 1.56 29.55 23.44
C GLY A 122 0.10 29.08 23.31
N PRO A 123 -0.58 28.87 24.46
CA PRO A 123 -1.90 28.25 24.50
C PRO A 123 -2.98 29.11 23.84
N GLY A 124 -3.94 28.44 23.18
CA GLY A 124 -5.12 29.09 22.60
C GLY A 124 -4.88 29.87 21.30
N LYS A 125 -3.66 29.84 20.74
CA LYS A 125 -3.32 30.51 19.47
C LYS A 125 -3.22 29.52 18.30
N SER A 126 -3.06 30.06 17.09
CA SER A 126 -3.03 29.30 15.83
C SER A 126 -1.62 29.16 15.25
N PHE A 127 -1.38 28.03 14.59
CA PHE A 127 -0.13 27.70 13.89
C PHE A 127 -0.18 27.96 12.37
N LEU A 128 -1.32 28.39 11.82
CA LEU A 128 -1.52 28.49 10.36
C LEU A 128 -0.54 29.44 9.67
N ASN A 129 -0.14 30.52 10.34
CA ASN A 129 0.78 31.53 9.79
C ASN A 129 2.22 31.39 10.30
N GLN A 130 2.55 30.29 10.98
CA GLN A 130 3.87 30.11 11.54
C GLN A 130 4.89 29.65 10.49
N PRO A 131 6.18 30.04 10.61
CA PRO A 131 7.23 29.65 9.69
C PRO A 131 7.29 28.14 9.42
N SER A 132 7.18 27.31 10.46
CA SER A 132 7.21 25.84 10.29
C SER A 132 6.05 25.34 9.40
N THR A 133 4.82 25.80 9.65
CA THR A 133 3.65 25.44 8.86
C THR A 133 3.78 25.91 7.42
N LEU A 134 4.15 27.18 7.19
CA LEU A 134 4.29 27.72 5.83
C LEU A 134 5.36 26.98 5.01
N LYS A 135 6.41 26.50 5.67
CA LYS A 135 7.45 25.68 5.04
C LYS A 135 6.96 24.26 4.72
N ASN A 136 6.21 23.64 5.64
CA ASN A 136 5.97 22.19 5.61
C ASN A 136 4.55 21.77 5.17
N TYR A 137 3.56 22.67 5.11
CA TYR A 137 2.14 22.28 4.94
C TYR A 137 1.84 21.42 3.70
N LYS A 138 2.64 21.56 2.63
CA LYS A 138 2.46 20.76 1.40
C LYS A 138 2.85 19.29 1.58
N ASN A 139 3.81 19.02 2.46
CA ASN A 139 4.40 17.69 2.68
C ASN A 139 4.12 17.13 4.09
N GLY A 140 3.50 17.94 4.97
CA GLY A 140 3.29 17.59 6.38
C GLY A 140 2.28 16.46 6.61
N TYR A 141 1.44 16.13 5.63
CA TYR A 141 0.43 15.07 5.71
C TYR A 141 0.40 14.22 4.44
N TYR A 142 -0.25 13.07 4.51
CA TYR A 142 -0.35 12.15 3.38
C TYR A 142 -1.29 12.73 2.32
N VAL A 143 -0.85 12.80 1.06
CA VAL A 143 -1.68 13.23 -0.07
C VAL A 143 -1.87 12.04 -0.98
N SER A 144 -3.10 11.52 -1.00
CA SER A 144 -3.46 10.40 -1.88
C SER A 144 -3.25 10.77 -3.35
N GLY A 145 -2.60 9.89 -4.10
CA GLY A 145 -2.43 10.03 -5.55
C GLY A 145 -3.69 9.61 -6.34
N VAL A 146 -4.67 9.03 -5.66
CA VAL A 146 -5.90 8.46 -6.21
C VAL A 146 -7.14 9.25 -5.77
N TYR A 147 -7.31 9.49 -4.47
CA TYR A 147 -8.52 10.03 -3.87
C TYR A 147 -8.36 11.51 -3.51
N PRO A 148 -9.16 12.40 -4.12
CA PRO A 148 -9.15 13.80 -3.71
C PRO A 148 -9.76 13.97 -2.31
N ARG A 149 -9.20 14.89 -1.52
CA ARG A 149 -9.80 15.32 -0.25
C ARG A 149 -10.84 16.40 -0.52
N TYR A 150 -12.10 16.00 -0.58
CA TYR A 150 -13.22 16.91 -0.77
C TYR A 150 -13.88 17.31 0.56
N SER A 151 -14.38 18.55 0.63
CA SER A 151 -15.50 18.88 1.53
C SER A 151 -16.80 18.28 0.98
N MET A 152 -17.87 18.29 1.76
CA MET A 152 -19.18 17.84 1.28
C MET A 152 -19.62 18.62 0.04
N GLU A 153 -19.49 19.94 0.05
CA GLU A 153 -19.87 20.83 -1.05
C GLU A 153 -19.05 20.53 -2.30
N LYS A 154 -17.73 20.37 -2.15
CA LYS A 154 -16.84 20.04 -3.28
C LYS A 154 -17.13 18.65 -3.85
N TRP A 155 -17.48 17.68 -3.02
CA TRP A 155 -17.88 16.36 -3.48
C TRP A 155 -19.19 16.41 -4.27
N LEU A 156 -20.19 17.19 -3.81
CA LEU A 156 -21.44 17.42 -4.53
C LEU A 156 -21.23 18.16 -5.86
N GLU A 157 -20.41 19.22 -5.86
CA GLU A 157 -20.02 19.96 -7.08
C GLU A 157 -19.32 19.03 -8.10
N ALA A 158 -18.52 18.08 -7.63
CA ALA A 158 -17.88 17.07 -8.47
C ALA A 158 -18.83 15.96 -8.96
N GLY A 159 -20.14 16.05 -8.68
CA GLY A 159 -21.14 15.06 -9.09
C GLY A 159 -21.25 13.85 -8.17
N ALA A 160 -20.81 13.97 -6.91
CA ALA A 160 -20.87 12.92 -5.91
C ALA A 160 -20.22 11.58 -6.34
N PRO A 161 -18.99 11.59 -6.89
CA PRO A 161 -18.41 10.40 -7.49
C PRO A 161 -18.17 9.32 -6.41
N PRO A 162 -18.55 8.05 -6.66
CA PRO A 162 -18.21 6.97 -5.74
C PRO A 162 -16.73 6.63 -5.85
N ALA A 163 -16.11 6.25 -4.72
CA ALA A 163 -14.67 5.94 -4.66
C ALA A 163 -14.21 4.91 -5.71
N ARG A 164 -15.05 3.91 -6.02
CA ARG A 164 -14.77 2.91 -7.05
C ARG A 164 -14.58 3.50 -8.45
N GLN A 165 -15.32 4.57 -8.78
CA GLN A 165 -15.22 5.24 -10.07
C GLN A 165 -13.90 5.99 -10.14
N VAL A 166 -13.58 6.79 -9.12
CA VAL A 166 -12.31 7.53 -9.02
C VAL A 166 -11.10 6.60 -9.15
N LEU A 167 -11.12 5.48 -8.40
CA LEU A 167 -10.07 4.47 -8.48
C LEU A 167 -9.94 3.87 -9.88
N ARG A 168 -11.06 3.53 -10.53
CA ARG A 168 -11.07 2.98 -11.89
C ARG A 168 -10.50 3.97 -12.91
N GLU A 169 -10.94 5.22 -12.89
CA GLU A 169 -10.47 6.26 -13.80
C GLU A 169 -8.97 6.49 -13.64
N LYS A 170 -8.49 6.59 -12.39
CA LYS A 170 -7.05 6.70 -12.11
C LYS A 170 -6.26 5.49 -12.60
N THR A 171 -6.80 4.29 -12.40
CA THR A 171 -6.17 3.04 -12.86
C THR A 171 -6.05 3.02 -14.38
N GLN A 172 -7.12 3.39 -15.10
CA GLN A 172 -7.10 3.47 -16.55
C GLN A 172 -6.10 4.51 -17.06
N ALA A 173 -6.03 5.68 -16.41
CA ALA A 173 -5.05 6.71 -16.75
C ALA A 173 -3.61 6.22 -16.58
N LEU A 174 -3.31 5.53 -15.46
CA LEU A 174 -1.98 4.94 -15.22
C LEU A 174 -1.63 3.90 -16.27
N MET A 175 -2.56 3.00 -16.61
CA MET A 175 -2.33 1.98 -17.64
C MET A 175 -2.10 2.60 -19.03
N ALA A 176 -2.78 3.70 -19.36
CA ALA A 176 -2.67 4.36 -20.65
C ALA A 176 -1.38 5.21 -20.79
N SER A 177 -0.78 5.63 -19.69
CA SER A 177 0.36 6.58 -19.67
C SER A 177 1.62 6.04 -19.00
N ALA A 178 1.66 4.74 -18.70
CA ALA A 178 2.80 4.11 -18.05
C ALA A 178 4.09 4.34 -18.85
N PRO A 179 5.16 4.89 -18.23
CA PRO A 179 6.40 5.17 -18.94
C PRO A 179 7.08 3.86 -19.36
N VAL A 180 7.60 3.85 -20.58
CA VAL A 180 8.47 2.77 -21.07
C VAL A 180 9.90 3.11 -20.68
N PRO A 181 10.66 2.21 -20.02
CA PRO A 181 12.07 2.45 -19.72
C PRO A 181 12.90 2.68 -20.99
N ASP A 182 13.89 3.57 -20.94
CA ASP A 182 14.74 3.89 -22.10
C ASP A 182 15.46 2.65 -22.67
N GLU A 183 15.82 1.71 -21.80
CA GLU A 183 16.49 0.46 -22.15
C GLU A 183 15.56 -0.61 -22.74
N TYR A 184 14.24 -0.36 -22.76
CA TYR A 184 13.24 -1.34 -23.18
C TYR A 184 13.52 -1.97 -24.56
N PRO A 185 13.90 -1.20 -25.62
CA PRO A 185 14.12 -1.79 -26.93
C PRO A 185 15.29 -2.80 -26.96
N ASP A 186 16.41 -2.47 -26.32
CA ASP A 186 17.59 -3.37 -26.26
C ASP A 186 17.29 -4.61 -25.40
N PHE A 187 16.64 -4.40 -24.25
CA PHE A 187 16.29 -5.48 -23.34
C PHE A 187 15.37 -6.52 -23.99
N ILE A 188 14.31 -6.07 -24.67
CA ILE A 188 13.40 -6.96 -25.38
C ILE A 188 14.12 -7.70 -26.52
N ALA A 189 14.93 -7.01 -27.32
CA ALA A 189 15.67 -7.64 -28.42
C ALA A 189 16.59 -8.78 -27.93
N ARG A 190 17.30 -8.57 -26.81
CA ARG A 190 18.14 -9.60 -26.17
C ARG A 190 17.33 -10.78 -25.66
N GLY A 191 16.14 -10.52 -25.09
CA GLY A 191 15.21 -11.55 -24.62
C GLY A 191 14.67 -12.41 -25.77
N GLU A 192 14.25 -11.78 -26.85
CA GLU A 192 13.76 -12.46 -28.04
C GLU A 192 14.85 -13.33 -28.69
N GLU A 193 16.07 -12.83 -28.81
CA GLU A 193 17.21 -13.60 -29.31
C GLU A 193 17.51 -14.81 -28.42
N PHE A 194 17.49 -14.63 -27.10
CA PHE A 194 17.67 -15.73 -26.16
C PHE A 194 16.61 -16.82 -26.35
N ILE A 195 15.32 -16.44 -26.47
CA ILE A 195 14.21 -17.37 -26.69
C ILE A 195 14.41 -18.10 -28.01
N ARG A 196 14.69 -17.38 -29.10
CA ARG A 196 14.87 -17.96 -30.44
C ARG A 196 15.99 -19.00 -30.49
N ARG A 197 17.10 -18.73 -29.78
CA ARG A 197 18.22 -19.67 -29.65
C ARG A 197 17.89 -20.89 -28.78
N LYS A 198 17.10 -20.72 -27.72
CA LYS A 198 16.75 -21.79 -26.77
C LYS A 198 15.62 -22.69 -27.28
N PHE A 199 14.70 -22.12 -28.03
CA PHE A 199 13.51 -22.78 -28.55
C PHE A 199 13.45 -22.58 -30.08
N PRO A 200 14.36 -23.23 -30.84
CA PRO A 200 14.25 -23.23 -32.29
C PRO A 200 12.92 -23.90 -32.68
N VAL A 201 12.13 -23.18 -33.48
CA VAL A 201 10.88 -23.68 -34.09
C VAL A 201 11.21 -24.67 -35.20
#